data_AF-A0A957DAY1-F1
#
_entry.id   AF-A0A957DAY1-F1
#
_cell.length_a   1.000
_cell.length_b   1.000
_cell.length_c   1.000
_cell.angle_alpha   90.00
_cell.angle_beta   90.00
_cell.angle_gamma   90.00
#
_symmetry.space_group_name_H-M   'P 1'
#
loop_
_entity.id
_entity.type
_entity.pdbx_description
1 polymer ?
#
loop_
_entity_poly.entity_id
_entity_poly.type
_entity_poly.pdbx_seq_one_letter_code
_entity_poly.pdbx_strand_id
1 'polypeptide(L)' 'DVVWFMPIHPIGRVKRKGVLGCPYAVADYTQTNPEYGSKADFARLVAAAHDLGLKVMIDVVYNHTA' A
#
# COMPACT_ATOMS: atom_id res chain seq x y z
N ASP A 1 -13.47 -3.08 -15.10
CA ASP A 1 -12.03 -2.70 -15.10
C ASP A 1 -11.38 -2.92 -13.75
N VAL A 2 -10.07 -2.66 -13.62
CA VAL A 2 -9.29 -2.91 -12.38
C VAL A 2 -8.39 -1.70 -12.09
N VAL A 3 -8.29 -1.32 -10.82
CA VAL A 3 -7.24 -0.42 -10.31
C VAL A 3 -6.25 -1.23 -9.50
N TRP A 4 -4.98 -1.16 -9.89
CA TRP A 4 -3.89 -1.85 -9.21
C TRP A 4 -3.00 -0.86 -8.46
N PHE A 5 -2.90 -1.04 -7.14
CA PHE A 5 -2.03 -0.24 -6.28
C PHE A 5 -0.65 -0.88 -6.15
N MET A 6 0.37 -0.03 -6.20
CA MET A 6 1.69 -0.33 -5.63
C MET A 6 1.55 -0.68 -4.13
N PRO A 7 2.59 -1.26 -3.48
CA PRO A 7 2.49 -1.62 -2.07
C PRO A 7 2.06 -0.43 -1.20
N ILE A 8 1.00 -0.65 -0.41
CA ILE A 8 0.38 0.40 0.43
C ILE A 8 0.88 0.38 1.89
N HIS A 9 1.90 -0.42 2.18
CA HIS A 9 2.39 -0.71 3.52
C HIS A 9 3.47 0.30 3.96
N PRO A 10 3.73 0.45 5.27
CA PRO A 10 4.82 1.28 5.77
C PRO A 10 6.18 0.90 5.16
N ILE A 11 6.95 1.93 4.82
CA ILE A 11 8.29 1.78 4.21
C ILE A 11 9.36 1.70 5.29
N GLY A 12 10.31 0.77 5.11
CA GLY A 12 11.49 0.64 5.96
C GLY A 12 12.35 1.91 6.00
N ARG A 13 12.86 2.24 7.19
CA ARG A 13 13.64 3.48 7.40
C ARG A 13 15.15 3.27 7.35
N VAL A 14 15.63 2.11 7.79
CA VAL A 14 17.06 1.80 7.86
C VAL A 14 17.61 1.59 6.45
N LYS A 15 18.71 2.27 6.11
CA LYS A 15 19.35 2.22 4.78
C LYS A 15 18.40 2.53 3.61
N ARG A 16 17.31 3.27 3.86
CA ARG A 16 16.37 3.64 2.80
C ARG A 16 17.08 4.50 1.75
N LYS A 17 16.75 4.25 0.48
CA LYS A 17 17.24 5.05 -0.63
C LYS A 17 16.35 6.30 -0.78
N GLY A 18 16.97 7.47 -0.85
CA GLY A 18 16.25 8.74 -0.96
C GLY A 18 15.53 9.14 0.34
N VAL A 19 14.78 10.24 0.26
CA VAL A 19 14.10 10.83 1.44
C VAL A 19 12.87 10.03 1.84
N LEU A 20 12.14 9.42 0.91
CA LEU A 20 10.90 8.68 1.19
C LEU A 20 11.13 7.17 1.35
N GLY A 21 12.13 6.60 0.67
CA GLY A 21 12.34 5.16 0.61
C GLY A 21 11.60 4.51 -0.57
N CYS A 22 11.70 3.17 -0.66
CA CYS A 22 11.08 2.39 -1.73
C CYS A 22 9.82 1.69 -1.20
N PRO A 23 8.65 1.79 -1.86
CA PRO A 23 7.42 1.12 -1.42
C PRO A 23 7.55 -0.42 -1.36
N TYR A 24 8.50 -0.99 -2.08
CA TYR A 24 8.79 -2.43 -2.06
C TYR A 24 9.60 -2.88 -0.84
N ALA A 25 10.20 -1.95 -0.09
CA ALA A 25 10.88 -2.25 1.18
C ALA A 25 9.85 -2.15 2.34
N VAL A 26 9.01 -3.18 2.46
CA VAL A 26 7.91 -3.21 3.44
C VAL A 26 8.43 -3.46 4.86
N ALA A 27 7.98 -2.65 5.82
CA ALA A 27 8.31 -2.80 7.24
C ALA A 27 7.22 -3.54 8.06
N ASP A 28 5.94 -3.42 7.66
CA ASP A 28 4.82 -4.09 8.33
C ASP A 28 3.69 -4.38 7.33
N TYR A 29 3.48 -5.64 6.99
CA TYR A 29 2.44 -6.07 6.04
C TYR A 29 1.01 -5.95 6.59
N THR A 30 0.85 -5.75 7.90
CA THR A 30 -0.46 -5.69 8.52
C THR A 30 -1.04 -4.28 8.57
N GLN A 31 -0.25 -3.25 8.23
CA GLN A 31 -0.63 -1.85 8.35
C GLN A 31 -0.64 -1.14 6.99
N THR A 32 -1.40 -0.06 6.90
CA THR A 32 -1.30 0.90 5.79
C THR A 32 -0.27 1.97 6.13
N ASN A 33 0.44 2.48 5.13
CA ASN A 33 1.36 3.59 5.32
C ASN A 33 0.57 4.83 5.80
N PRO A 34 0.87 5.38 6.99
CA PRO A 34 0.12 6.52 7.54
C PRO A 34 0.22 7.79 6.68
N GLU A 35 1.22 7.89 5.80
CA GLU A 35 1.32 9.00 4.83
C GLU A 35 0.23 8.94 3.74
N TYR A 36 -0.35 7.76 3.49
CA TYR A 36 -1.46 7.57 2.54
C TYR A 36 -2.83 7.63 3.22
N GLY A 37 -2.87 7.32 4.52
CA GLY A 37 -4.09 7.29 5.32
C GLY A 37 -4.19 6.04 6.19
N SER A 38 -5.30 5.95 6.90
CA SER A 38 -5.66 4.81 7.74
C SER A 38 -6.23 3.64 6.93
N LYS A 39 -6.31 2.47 7.56
CA LYS A 39 -7.03 1.31 7.02
C LYS A 39 -8.49 1.64 6.68
N ALA A 40 -9.13 2.49 7.48
CA ALA A 40 -10.50 2.92 7.23
C ALA A 40 -10.59 3.78 5.96
N ASP A 41 -9.59 4.61 5.69
CA ASP A 41 -9.54 5.42 4.47
C ASP A 41 -9.39 4.54 3.23
N PHE A 42 -8.51 3.53 3.30
CA PHE A 42 -8.37 2.55 2.22
C PHE A 42 -9.65 1.72 2.02
N ALA A 43 -10.34 1.32 3.09
CA ALA A 43 -11.61 0.62 2.98
C ALA A 43 -12.70 1.48 2.30
N ARG A 44 -12.75 2.79 2.60
CA ARG A 44 -13.67 3.72 1.90
C ARG A 44 -13.33 3.88 0.42
N LEU A 45 -12.04 3.91 0.07
CA LEU A 45 -11.61 3.92 -1.33
C LEU A 45 -12.07 2.66 -2.06
N VAL A 46 -11.88 1.48 -1.46
CA VAL A 46 -12.29 0.19 -2.05
C VAL A 46 -13.81 0.17 -2.27
N ALA A 47 -14.59 0.62 -1.29
CA ALA A 47 -16.04 0.72 -1.42
C ALA A 47 -16.44 1.62 -2.62
N ALA A 48 -15.87 2.82 -2.70
CA ALA A 48 -16.14 3.74 -3.81
C ALA A 48 -15.72 3.16 -5.18
N ALA A 49 -14.62 2.42 -5.24
CA ALA A 49 -14.19 1.74 -6.47
C ALA A 49 -15.19 0.65 -6.89
N HIS A 50 -15.71 -0.13 -5.93
CA HIS A 50 -16.72 -1.15 -6.20
C HIS A 50 -18.06 -0.54 -6.65
N ASP A 51 -18.48 0.59 -6.07
CA ASP A 51 -19.68 1.32 -6.50
C ASP A 51 -19.59 1.80 -7.97
N LEU A 52 -18.36 2.02 -8.45
CA LEU A 52 -18.07 2.35 -9.86
C LEU A 52 -17.88 1.10 -10.76
N GLY A 53 -18.08 -0.11 -10.23
CA GLY A 53 -17.87 -1.36 -10.97
C GLY A 53 -16.40 -1.72 -11.23
N LEU A 54 -15.46 -1.09 -10.51
CA LEU A 54 -14.04 -1.38 -10.59
C LEU A 54 -13.67 -2.49 -9.61
N LYS A 55 -12.67 -3.31 -9.93
CA LYS A 55 -12.01 -4.21 -8.97
C LYS A 55 -10.75 -3.55 -8.43
N VAL A 56 -10.35 -3.91 -7.22
CA VAL A 56 -9.11 -3.43 -6.59
C VAL A 56 -8.11 -4.56 -6.43
N MET A 57 -6.86 -4.31 -6.82
CA MET A 57 -5.72 -5.20 -6.58
C MET A 57 -4.61 -4.46 -5.83
N ILE A 58 -3.89 -5.15 -4.95
CA ILE A 58 -2.74 -4.62 -4.21
C ILE A 58 -1.52 -5.45 -4.58
N ASP A 59 -0.42 -4.78 -4.91
CA ASP A 59 0.88 -5.42 -5.06
C ASP A 59 1.43 -5.83 -3.67
N VAL A 60 1.73 -7.11 -3.50
CA VAL A 60 2.24 -7.64 -2.22
C VAL A 60 3.55 -8.37 -2.45
N VAL A 61 4.57 -7.95 -1.70
CA VAL A 61 5.96 -8.37 -1.89
C VAL A 61 6.36 -9.32 -0.77
N TYR A 62 6.19 -10.62 -0.96
CA TYR A 62 6.56 -11.63 0.05
C TYR A 62 8.01 -12.12 -0.05
N ASN A 63 8.72 -11.81 -1.14
CA ASN A 63 10.06 -12.34 -1.39
C ASN A 63 11.16 -11.72 -0.52
N HIS A 64 10.90 -10.58 0.12
CA HIS A 64 11.84 -9.88 1.00
C HIS A 64 11.11 -8.89 1.92
N THR A 65 11.74 -8.52 3.02
CA THR A 65 11.31 -7.47 3.98
C THR A 65 12.40 -6.41 4.14
N ALA A 66 12.04 -5.22 4.64
CA ALA A 66 12.98 -4.12 4.88
C ALA A 66 13.94 -4.32 6.06
#